data_AF-A0A956AMC2-F1
#
_entry.id   AF-A0A956AMC2-F1
#
_cell.length_a   1.000
_cell.length_b   1.000
_cell.length_c   1.000
_cell.angle_alpha   90.00
_cell.angle_beta   90.00
_cell.angle_gamma   90.00
#
_symmetry.space_group_name_H-M   'P 1'
#
loop_
_entity.id
_entity.type
_entity.pdbx_description
1 polymer ?
#
loop_
_entity_poly.entity_id
_entity_poly.type
_entity_poly.pdbx_seq_one_letter_code
_entity_poly.pdbx_strand_id
1 'polypeptide(L)'
;MSLTLDRLTYVYEGDPGPLGELLESERRVVRFGAEGSGIIHLDTLLSNEGPAVPETRIPVRLMEAGTLPDPLTALLANEPLPCLVGHAAASAIVLLGADGVARCGNSPADLRGKLRFALARVGWQLR
;
A
#
# COMPACT_ATOMS: atom_id res chain seq x y z
N MET A 1 11.08 -4.22 18.68
CA MET A 1 11.62 -4.00 17.32
C MET A 1 10.43 -3.79 16.40
N SER A 2 10.41 -2.71 15.61
CA SER A 2 9.36 -2.48 14.61
C SER A 2 9.72 -3.25 13.33
N LEU A 3 8.73 -3.87 12.69
CA LEU A 3 8.92 -4.54 11.40
C LEU A 3 8.80 -3.54 10.26
N THR A 4 9.53 -3.75 9.17
CA THR A 4 9.50 -2.88 7.99
C THR A 4 8.70 -3.53 6.88
N LEU A 5 7.77 -2.78 6.29
CA LEU A 5 6.98 -3.25 5.14
C LEU A 5 7.89 -3.48 3.93
N ASP A 6 7.92 -4.72 3.46
CA ASP A 6 8.76 -5.15 2.33
C ASP A 6 8.00 -5.14 1.00
N ARG A 7 6.75 -5.62 1.02
CA ARG A 7 5.87 -5.71 -0.16
C ARG A 7 4.40 -5.76 0.22
N LEU A 8 3.55 -5.53 -0.76
CA LEU A 8 2.10 -5.67 -0.66
C LEU A 8 1.61 -6.79 -1.60
N THR A 9 0.52 -7.44 -1.22
CA THR A 9 -0.24 -8.34 -2.12
C THR A 9 -1.69 -7.90 -2.14
N TYR A 10 -2.16 -7.46 -3.30
CA TYR A 10 -3.57 -7.18 -3.55
C TYR A 10 -4.25 -8.46 -4.01
N VAL A 11 -5.25 -8.89 -3.25
CA VAL A 11 -5.99 -10.13 -3.50
C VAL A 11 -7.41 -9.77 -3.91
N TYR A 12 -7.87 -10.33 -5.02
CA TYR A 12 -9.19 -10.08 -5.59
C TYR A 12 -9.82 -11.39 -6.09
N GLU A 13 -11.12 -11.34 -6.40
CA GLU A 13 -11.86 -12.45 -7.00
C GLU A 13 -12.58 -11.95 -8.26
N GLY A 14 -12.31 -12.57 -9.41
CA GLY A 14 -12.83 -12.11 -10.69
C GLY A 14 -12.25 -10.76 -11.12
N ASP A 15 -13.02 -9.68 -10.95
CA ASP A 15 -12.62 -8.33 -11.35
C ASP A 15 -11.72 -7.68 -10.28
N PRO A 16 -10.48 -7.25 -10.62
CA PRO A 16 -9.60 -6.55 -9.67
C PRO A 16 -10.13 -5.17 -9.24
N GLY A 17 -11.09 -4.60 -9.96
CA GLY A 17 -11.76 -3.35 -9.63
C GLY A 17 -10.85 -2.11 -9.70
N PRO A 18 -11.35 -0.94 -9.28
CA PRO A 18 -10.67 0.34 -9.47
C PRO A 18 -9.26 0.36 -8.85
N LEU A 19 -9.12 -0.14 -7.61
CA LEU A 19 -7.81 -0.18 -6.96
C LEU A 19 -6.83 -1.09 -7.71
N GLY A 20 -7.30 -2.22 -8.25
CA GLY A 20 -6.47 -3.11 -9.04
C GLY A 20 -6.03 -2.49 -10.36
N GLU A 21 -6.92 -1.80 -11.08
CA GLU A 21 -6.59 -1.03 -12.28
C GLU A 21 -5.57 0.08 -11.98
N LEU A 22 -5.77 0.80 -10.87
CA LEU A 22 -4.82 1.81 -10.40
C LEU A 22 -3.44 1.18 -10.18
N LEU A 23 -3.37 0.07 -9.44
CA LEU A 23 -2.12 -0.61 -9.16
C LEU A 23 -1.43 -1.09 -10.44
N GLU A 24 -2.15 -1.59 -11.44
CA GLU A 24 -1.57 -1.95 -12.73
C GLU A 24 -1.02 -0.70 -13.46
N SER A 25 -1.78 0.41 -13.49
CA SER A 25 -1.34 1.67 -14.11
C SER A 25 -0.08 2.26 -13.45
N GLU A 26 0.05 2.09 -12.14
CA GLU A 26 1.21 2.51 -11.34
C GLU A 26 2.39 1.51 -11.43
N ARG A 27 2.32 0.56 -12.37
CA ARG A 27 3.31 -0.50 -12.56
C ARG A 27 3.54 -1.34 -11.30
N ARG A 28 2.48 -1.51 -10.52
CA ARG A 28 2.41 -2.32 -9.30
C ARG A 28 3.39 -1.86 -8.23
N VAL A 29 3.51 -0.55 -8.04
CA VAL A 29 4.35 0.06 -6.99
C VAL A 29 3.56 1.14 -6.28
N VAL A 30 3.51 1.07 -4.95
CA VAL A 30 3.05 2.20 -4.12
C VAL A 30 4.26 3.01 -3.69
N ARG A 31 4.30 4.27 -4.09
CA ARG A 31 5.38 5.20 -3.73
C ARG A 31 4.98 6.00 -2.51
N PHE A 32 5.87 6.14 -1.55
CA PHE A 32 5.69 6.98 -0.37
C PHE A 32 6.81 8.03 -0.37
N GLY A 33 6.45 9.28 -0.69
CA GLY A 33 7.34 10.45 -0.53
C GLY A 33 6.92 11.32 0.65
N ALA A 34 7.51 12.53 0.76
CA ALA A 34 7.16 13.56 1.76
C ALA A 34 5.81 14.25 1.53
N GLU A 35 4.81 13.50 1.10
CA GLU A 35 3.44 13.97 1.10
C GLU A 35 2.92 13.96 2.54
N GLY A 36 3.01 15.13 3.17
CA GLY A 36 2.90 15.33 4.60
C GLY A 36 3.70 16.53 5.12
N SER A 37 4.56 17.14 4.29
CA SER A 37 4.97 18.52 4.52
C SER A 37 3.76 19.45 4.32
N GLY A 38 2.88 19.50 5.31
CA GLY A 38 1.99 20.64 5.55
C GLY A 38 2.76 21.94 5.85
N ILE A 39 4.09 21.95 5.68
CA ILE A 39 4.82 23.18 5.41
C ILE A 39 4.42 23.56 3.98
N ILE A 40 3.50 24.51 3.89
CA ILE A 40 3.56 25.51 2.84
C ILE A 40 5.02 25.97 2.85
N HIS A 41 5.86 25.42 1.97
CA HIS A 41 7.09 26.10 1.62
C HIS A 41 6.63 27.39 0.94
N LEU A 42 6.40 28.42 1.75
CA LEU A 42 6.60 29.81 1.37
C LEU A 42 8.11 29.99 1.14
N ASP A 43 8.67 29.20 0.22
CA ASP A 43 9.93 29.49 -0.43
C ASP A 43 9.53 29.92 -1.84
N THR A 44 9.30 31.21 -2.03
CA THR A 44 10.41 32.12 -2.34
C THR A 44 11.16 31.56 -3.54
N LEU A 45 10.68 31.91 -4.74
CA LEU A 45 11.38 32.28 -5.99
C LEU A 45 12.89 32.02 -6.17
N LEU A 46 13.54 31.07 -5.52
CA LEU A 46 14.98 30.91 -5.55
C LEU A 46 15.38 29.43 -5.44
N SER A 47 15.93 28.96 -6.56
CA SER A 47 16.82 27.80 -6.70
C SER A 47 16.14 26.44 -6.92
N ASN A 48 16.11 26.07 -8.21
CA ASN A 48 16.23 24.68 -8.67
C ASN A 48 17.39 23.98 -7.93
N GLU A 49 17.20 22.70 -7.58
CA GLU A 49 18.17 21.78 -6.93
C GLU A 49 18.13 21.73 -5.39
N GLY A 50 16.95 21.43 -4.83
CA GLY A 50 16.87 20.78 -3.51
C GLY A 50 17.23 19.28 -3.61
N PRO A 51 17.79 18.65 -2.55
CA PRO A 51 18.08 17.22 -2.56
C PRO A 51 16.79 16.43 -2.82
N ALA A 52 16.85 15.46 -3.73
CA ALA A 52 15.71 14.58 -4.02
C ALA A 52 15.18 13.98 -2.71
N VAL A 53 13.93 14.31 -2.37
CA VAL A 53 13.27 13.77 -1.19
C VAL A 53 13.31 12.23 -1.29
N PRO A 54 13.80 11.52 -0.26
CA PRO A 54 13.83 10.07 -0.29
C PRO A 54 12.41 9.52 -0.49
N GLU A 55 12.24 8.75 -1.55
CA GLU A 55 10.98 8.11 -1.92
C GLU A 55 11.09 6.60 -1.60
N THR A 56 10.23 6.11 -0.70
CA THR A 56 10.10 4.68 -0.44
C THR A 56 9.20 4.06 -1.50
N ARG A 57 9.65 2.99 -2.15
CA ARG A 57 8.86 2.27 -3.17
C ARG A 57 8.51 0.89 -2.65
N ILE A 58 7.23 0.62 -2.48
CA ILE A 58 6.74 -0.68 -2.02
C ILE A 58 6.14 -1.42 -3.22
N PRO A 59 6.74 -2.55 -3.64
CA PRO A 59 6.18 -3.35 -4.73
C PRO A 59 4.86 -4.00 -4.30
N VAL A 60 3.94 -4.11 -5.25
CA VAL A 60 2.64 -4.77 -5.08
C VAL A 60 2.56 -5.96 -6.01
N ARG A 61 2.05 -7.07 -5.50
CA ARG A 61 1.66 -8.22 -6.32
C ARG A 61 0.13 -8.27 -6.41
N LEU A 62 -0.41 -8.44 -7.60
CA LEU A 62 -1.83 -8.75 -7.77
C LEU A 62 -2.00 -10.27 -7.84
N MET A 63 -2.96 -10.80 -7.10
CA MET A 63 -3.26 -12.23 -7.06
C MET A 63 -4.77 -12.46 -7.05
N GLU A 64 -5.23 -13.34 -7.92
CA GLU A 64 -6.60 -13.85 -7.84
C GLU A 64 -6.70 -14.90 -6.73
N ALA A 65 -7.80 -14.90 -5.98
CA ALA A 65 -8.00 -15.74 -4.80
C ALA A 65 -7.72 -17.24 -5.06
N GLY A 66 -8.10 -17.76 -6.22
CA GLY A 66 -7.87 -19.15 -6.62
C GLY A 66 -6.40 -19.52 -6.88
N THR A 67 -5.47 -18.55 -6.85
CA THR A 67 -4.04 -18.73 -7.13
C THR A 67 -3.16 -18.53 -5.89
N LEU A 68 -3.77 -18.34 -4.72
CA LEU A 68 -3.05 -18.06 -3.49
C LEU A 68 -2.30 -19.30 -2.97
N PRO A 69 -1.08 -19.13 -2.45
CA PRO A 69 -0.39 -20.19 -1.72
C PRO A 69 -1.06 -20.41 -0.35
N ASP A 70 -0.98 -21.65 0.17
CA ASP A 70 -1.65 -22.08 1.41
C ASP A 70 -1.52 -21.10 2.59
N PRO A 71 -0.35 -20.49 2.88
CA PRO A 71 -0.23 -19.56 4.01
C PRO A 71 -1.10 -18.30 3.84
N LEU A 72 -1.26 -17.80 2.60
CA LEU A 72 -2.12 -16.66 2.32
C LEU A 72 -3.59 -17.06 2.29
N THR A 73 -3.91 -18.24 1.76
CA THR A 73 -5.26 -18.79 1.79
C THR A 73 -5.76 -18.94 3.23
N ALA A 74 -4.92 -19.45 4.13
CA ALA A 74 -5.25 -19.57 5.55
C ALA A 74 -5.43 -18.21 6.24
N LEU A 75 -4.57 -17.22 5.92
CA LEU A 75 -4.68 -15.85 6.42
C LEU A 75 -6.01 -15.19 6.01
N LEU A 76 -6.48 -15.46 4.80
CA LEU A 76 -7.63 -14.80 4.19
C LEU A 76 -8.93 -15.58 4.29
N ALA A 77 -8.94 -16.74 4.97
CA ALA A 77 -10.09 -17.66 4.99
C ALA A 77 -11.42 -17.02 5.45
N ASN A 78 -11.36 -15.96 6.27
CA ASN A 78 -12.54 -15.24 6.78
C ASN A 78 -12.57 -13.76 6.35
N GLU A 79 -11.74 -13.37 5.40
CA GLU A 79 -11.58 -11.97 5.00
C GLU A 79 -12.37 -11.69 3.70
N PRO A 80 -13.26 -10.70 3.70
CA PRO A 80 -13.96 -10.32 2.48
C PRO A 80 -12.97 -9.75 1.45
N LEU A 81 -13.09 -10.22 0.22
CA LEU A 81 -12.29 -9.76 -0.92
C LEU A 81 -13.00 -8.59 -1.65
N PRO A 82 -12.25 -7.69 -2.31
CA PRO A 82 -10.79 -7.65 -2.40
C PRO A 82 -10.12 -7.15 -1.11
N CYS A 83 -8.87 -7.54 -0.88
CA CYS A 83 -8.09 -7.08 0.28
C CYS A 83 -6.63 -6.79 -0.08
N LEU A 84 -5.93 -6.05 0.78
CA LEU A 84 -4.53 -5.71 0.63
C LEU A 84 -3.73 -6.24 1.83
N VAL A 85 -2.85 -7.18 1.56
CA VAL A 85 -1.97 -7.83 2.54
C VAL A 85 -0.61 -7.13 2.55
N GLY A 86 -0.14 -6.79 3.74
CA GLY A 86 1.24 -6.34 3.97
C GLY A 86 2.14 -7.49 4.37
N HIS A 87 3.38 -7.46 3.88
CA HIS A 87 4.41 -8.41 4.25
C HIS A 87 5.61 -7.69 4.88
N ALA A 88 6.08 -8.19 6.01
CA ALA A 88 7.26 -7.68 6.69
C ALA A 88 8.02 -8.83 7.34
N ALA A 89 9.28 -9.05 6.93
CA ALA A 89 10.08 -10.21 7.31
C ALA A 89 9.30 -11.52 7.12
N ALA A 90 9.09 -12.31 8.18
CA ALA A 90 8.33 -13.56 8.16
C ALA A 90 6.82 -13.37 8.45
N SER A 91 6.34 -12.13 8.59
CA SER A 91 4.96 -11.80 8.93
C SER A 91 4.16 -11.35 7.71
N ALA A 92 2.90 -11.76 7.65
CA ALA A 92 1.92 -11.26 6.68
C ALA A 92 0.60 -10.94 7.41
N ILE A 93 0.01 -9.79 7.12
CA ILE A 93 -1.24 -9.34 7.76
C ILE A 93 -2.12 -8.60 6.75
N VAL A 94 -3.43 -8.63 6.95
CA VAL A 94 -4.36 -7.80 6.18
C VAL A 94 -4.26 -6.35 6.66
N LEU A 95 -3.75 -5.47 5.79
CA LEU A 95 -3.66 -4.04 6.07
C LEU A 95 -4.98 -3.34 5.75
N LEU A 96 -5.62 -3.71 4.64
CA LEU A 96 -6.93 -3.20 4.21
C LEU A 96 -7.84 -4.36 3.80
N GLY A 97 -9.00 -4.50 4.44
CA GLY A 97 -10.07 -5.38 3.95
C GLY A 97 -10.91 -4.70 2.84
N ALA A 98 -11.96 -5.39 2.38
CA ALA A 98 -12.84 -4.93 1.30
C ALA A 98 -13.33 -3.48 1.44
N ASP A 99 -13.83 -3.09 2.61
CA ASP A 99 -14.30 -1.70 2.84
C ASP A 99 -13.16 -0.67 2.71
N GLY A 100 -11.96 -1.03 3.19
CA GLY A 100 -10.78 -0.18 3.10
C GLY A 100 -10.35 0.01 1.65
N VAL A 101 -10.37 -1.08 0.87
CA VAL A 101 -10.08 -1.09 -0.57
C VAL A 101 -11.11 -0.28 -1.36
N ALA A 102 -12.41 -0.53 -1.13
CA ALA A 102 -13.49 0.17 -1.83
C ALA A 102 -13.42 1.69 -1.64
N ARG A 103 -13.04 2.13 -0.43
CA ARG A 103 -12.85 3.55 -0.09
C ARG A 103 -11.56 4.16 -0.66
N CYS A 104 -10.64 3.39 -1.22
CA CYS A 104 -9.49 3.95 -1.95
C CYS A 104 -9.87 4.44 -3.35
N GLY A 105 -10.86 3.80 -3.99
CA GLY A 105 -11.20 4.07 -5.39
C GLY A 105 -9.95 4.07 -6.29
N ASN A 106 -9.83 5.08 -7.16
CA ASN A 106 -8.67 5.34 -8.02
C ASN A 106 -7.75 6.44 -7.46
N SER A 107 -7.65 6.58 -6.14
CA SER A 107 -6.86 7.63 -5.48
C SER A 107 -5.58 7.08 -4.87
N PRO A 108 -4.40 7.34 -5.48
CA PRO A 108 -3.10 7.00 -4.90
C PRO A 108 -2.90 7.60 -3.50
N ALA A 109 -3.39 8.83 -3.29
CA ALA A 109 -3.27 9.53 -2.01
C ALA A 109 -4.05 8.83 -0.90
N ASP A 110 -5.28 8.40 -1.18
CA ASP A 110 -6.10 7.65 -0.22
C ASP A 110 -5.50 6.29 0.10
N LEU A 111 -4.97 5.59 -0.90
CA LEU A 111 -4.27 4.33 -0.70
C LEU A 111 -3.07 4.53 0.24
N ARG A 112 -2.22 5.53 -0.03
CA ARG A 112 -1.06 5.87 0.83
C ARG A 112 -1.48 6.21 2.25
N GLY A 113 -2.51 7.05 2.41
CA GLY A 113 -3.02 7.48 3.71
C GLY A 113 -3.51 6.29 4.54
N LYS A 114 -4.34 5.43 3.95
CA LYS A 114 -4.85 4.23 4.62
C LYS A 114 -3.75 3.22 4.93
N LEU A 115 -2.77 3.05 4.03
CA LEU A 115 -1.60 2.20 4.28
C LEU A 115 -0.77 2.72 5.45
N ARG A 116 -0.46 4.02 5.51
CA ARG A 116 0.25 4.61 6.66
C ARG A 116 -0.49 4.40 7.97
N PHE A 117 -1.81 4.61 7.97
CA PHE A 117 -2.63 4.36 9.13
C PHE A 117 -2.62 2.88 9.55
N ALA A 118 -2.76 1.96 8.59
CA ALA A 118 -2.72 0.52 8.85
C ALA A 118 -1.35 0.08 9.40
N LEU A 119 -0.25 0.59 8.84
CA LEU A 119 1.10 0.32 9.32
C LEU A 119 1.32 0.83 10.74
N ALA A 120 0.87 2.04 11.06
CA ALA A 120 0.93 2.58 12.42
C ALA A 120 0.15 1.71 13.42
N ARG A 121 -1.04 1.24 13.05
CA ARG A 121 -1.88 0.37 13.87
C ARG A 121 -1.20 -0.97 14.21
N VAL A 122 -0.35 -1.48 13.32
CA VAL A 122 0.32 -2.78 13.49
C VAL A 122 1.78 -2.64 13.95
N GLY A 123 2.23 -1.40 14.20
CA GLY A 123 3.59 -1.09 14.63
C GLY A 123 4.65 -1.34 13.57
N TRP A 124 4.31 -1.23 12.29
CA TRP A 124 5.23 -1.42 11.15
C TRP A 124 5.70 -0.07 10.58
N GLN A 125 6.89 -0.04 10.00
CA GLN A 125 7.50 1.11 9.36
C GLN A 125 7.60 0.95 7.84
N LEU A 126 7.73 2.07 7.13
CA LEU A 126 8.14 2.08 5.73
C LEU A 126 9.67 1.94 5.66
N ARG A 127 10.16 1.26 4.62
CA ARG A 127 11.60 1.07 4.40
C ARG A 127 12.29 2.34 3.91
#